data_AF-A0A7K0KHS4-F1
#
_entry.id   AF-A0A7K0KHS4-F1
#
_cell.length_a   1.000
_cell.length_b   1.000
_cell.length_c   1.000
_cell.angle_alpha   90.00
_cell.angle_beta   90.00
_cell.angle_gamma   90.00
#
_symmetry.space_group_name_H-M   'P 1'
#
loop_
_entity.id
_entity.type
_entity.pdbx_description
1 polymer ?
#
loop_
_entity_poly.entity_id
_entity_poly.type
_entity_poly.pdbx_seq_one_letter_code
_entity_poly.pdbx_strand_id
1 'polypeptide(L)' 'AIIYNREIKAYADRLEKKGKPYSIVLNNVINKLLHITYSLVKNDCDYECNHELLRKHKTEELVLKAEPSLEAAL' A
#
# COMPACT_ATOMS: atom_id res chain seq x y z
N ALA A 1 -10.66 -2.77 13.53
CA ALA A 1 -10.18 -2.52 12.16
C ALA A 1 -10.94 -3.33 11.11
N ILE A 2 -10.95 -4.68 11.17
CA ILE A 2 -11.62 -5.55 10.17
C ILE A 2 -13.13 -5.27 10.04
N ILE A 3 -13.82 -4.87 11.12
CA ILE A 3 -15.26 -4.59 11.10
C ILE A 3 -15.57 -3.24 10.43
N TYR A 4 -14.75 -2.21 10.67
CA TYR A 4 -15.07 -0.81 10.37
C TYR A 4 -14.38 -0.25 9.12
N ASN A 5 -13.27 -0.87 8.68
CA ASN A 5 -12.52 -0.39 7.53
C ASN A 5 -12.64 -1.41 6.38
N ARG A 6 -13.24 -0.98 5.27
CA ARG A 6 -13.52 -1.81 4.09
C ARG A 6 -12.24 -2.41 3.48
N GLU A 7 -11.16 -1.64 3.42
CA GLU A 7 -9.88 -2.09 2.83
C GLU A 7 -9.18 -3.15 3.69
N ILE A 8 -9.18 -2.94 5.02
CA ILE A 8 -8.65 -3.92 5.97
C ILE A 8 -9.50 -5.19 5.96
N LYS A 9 -10.83 -5.07 5.87
CA LYS A 9 -11.72 -6.23 5.70
C LYS A 9 -11.39 -6.98 4.43
N ALA A 10 -11.32 -6.30 3.29
CA ALA A 10 -10.98 -6.92 2.02
C ALA A 10 -9.60 -7.60 2.04
N TYR A 11 -8.62 -7.04 2.77
CA TYR A 11 -7.34 -7.68 3.00
C TYR A 11 -7.45 -8.95 3.85
N ALA A 12 -8.20 -8.91 4.95
CA ALA A 12 -8.45 -10.08 5.81
C ALA A 12 -9.16 -11.20 5.03
N ASP A 13 -10.24 -10.87 4.31
CA ASP A 13 -11.02 -11.80 3.49
C ASP A 13 -10.14 -12.48 2.43
N ARG A 14 -9.17 -11.76 1.82
CA ARG A 14 -8.22 -12.35 0.87
C ARG A 14 -7.28 -13.36 1.53
N LEU A 15 -6.90 -13.15 2.79
CA LEU A 15 -6.04 -14.08 3.52
C LEU A 15 -6.83 -15.33 3.95
N GLU A 16 -8.07 -15.15 4.38
CA GLU A 16 -8.98 -16.25 4.69
C GLU A 16 -9.25 -17.12 3.45
N LYS A 17 -9.54 -16.49 2.30
CA LYS A 17 -9.70 -17.20 1.01
C LYS A 17 -8.47 -17.98 0.56
N LYS A 18 -7.27 -17.60 1.04
CA LYS A 18 -6.02 -18.35 0.83
C LYS A 18 -5.87 -19.54 1.80
N GLY A 19 -6.84 -19.80 2.66
CA GLY A 19 -6.84 -20.88 3.65
C GLY A 19 -6.02 -20.58 4.90
N LYS A 20 -5.67 -19.31 5.17
CA LYS A 20 -4.90 -18.98 6.37
C LYS A 20 -5.77 -19.14 7.63
N PRO A 21 -5.25 -19.75 8.72
CA PRO A 21 -5.96 -19.79 10.00
C PRO A 21 -6.27 -18.40 10.52
N TYR A 22 -7.39 -18.23 11.22
CA TYR A 22 -7.88 -16.93 11.69
C TYR A 22 -6.85 -16.16 12.55
N SER A 23 -6.13 -16.85 13.43
CA SER A 23 -5.06 -16.25 14.23
C SER A 23 -3.94 -15.66 13.38
N ILE A 24 -3.59 -16.32 12.27
CA ILE A 24 -2.59 -15.82 11.31
C ILE A 24 -3.15 -14.61 10.54
N VAL A 25 -4.42 -14.62 10.17
CA VAL A 25 -5.09 -13.47 9.53
C VAL A 25 -5.04 -12.25 10.44
N LEU A 26 -5.41 -12.42 11.72
CA LEU A 26 -5.34 -11.35 12.71
C LEU A 26 -3.93 -10.79 12.87
N ASN A 27 -2.92 -11.65 13.01
CA ASN A 27 -1.52 -11.20 13.09
C ASN A 27 -1.09 -10.40 11.86
N ASN A 28 -1.49 -10.84 10.66
CA ASN A 28 -1.17 -10.11 9.43
C ASN A 28 -1.87 -8.73 9.40
N VAL A 29 -3.11 -8.64 9.87
CA VAL A 29 -3.83 -7.35 9.98
C VAL A 29 -3.16 -6.43 10.99
N ILE A 30 -2.79 -6.93 12.17
CA ILE A 30 -2.09 -6.14 13.20
C ILE A 30 -0.76 -5.61 12.64
N ASN A 31 0.05 -6.47 12.00
CA ASN A 31 1.31 -6.06 11.39
C ASN A 31 1.10 -5.01 10.29
N LYS A 32 0.08 -5.18 9.45
CA LYS A 32 -0.27 -4.20 8.41
C LYS A 32 -0.57 -2.83 9.02
N LEU A 33 -1.35 -2.78 10.09
CA LEU A 33 -1.69 -1.54 10.79
C LEU A 33 -0.45 -0.90 11.44
N LEU A 34 0.38 -1.68 12.12
CA LEU A 34 1.63 -1.22 12.70
C LEU A 34 2.56 -0.59 11.66
N HIS A 35 2.73 -1.24 10.50
CA HIS A 35 3.54 -0.70 9.42
C HIS A 35 2.97 0.60 8.84
N ILE A 36 1.65 0.71 8.70
CA ILE A 36 1.01 1.96 8.26
C ILE A 36 1.30 3.06 9.28
N THR A 37 0.95 2.86 10.54
CA THR A 37 1.16 3.87 11.60
C THR A 37 2.62 4.28 11.72
N TYR A 38 3.54 3.31 11.74
CA TYR A 38 4.97 3.60 11.79
C TYR A 38 5.43 4.42 10.59
N SER A 39 4.98 4.09 9.38
CA SER A 39 5.37 4.81 8.17
C SER A 39 4.85 6.24 8.15
N LEU A 40 3.63 6.48 8.62
CA LEU A 40 3.07 7.83 8.72
C LEU A 40 3.87 8.71 9.69
N VAL A 41 4.13 8.19 10.90
CA VAL A 41 4.92 8.92 11.91
C VAL A 41 6.34 9.15 11.45
N LYS A 42 7.00 8.14 10.88
CA LYS A 42 8.40 8.25 10.43
C LYS A 42 8.59 9.29 9.34
N ASN A 43 7.63 9.43 8.43
CA ASN A 43 7.72 10.34 7.29
C ASN A 43 6.99 11.67 7.52
N ASP A 44 6.47 11.90 8.72
CA ASP A 44 5.67 13.08 9.07
C ASP A 44 4.58 13.37 8.03
N CYS A 45 3.79 12.34 7.70
CA CYS A 45 2.78 12.42 6.66
C CYS A 45 1.42 11.88 7.11
N ASP A 46 0.37 12.47 6.55
CA ASP A 46 -0.99 12.05 6.80
C ASP A 46 -1.35 10.77 6.04
N TYR A 47 -2.33 10.03 6.58
CA TYR A 47 -2.86 8.85 5.91
C TYR A 47 -3.62 9.25 4.64
N GLU A 48 -3.16 8.75 3.50
CA GLU A 48 -3.84 8.88 2.21
C GLU A 48 -4.32 7.49 1.76
N CYS A 49 -5.64 7.33 1.59
CA CYS A 49 -6.25 6.04 1.24
C CYS A 49 -5.78 5.53 -0.12
N ASN A 50 -5.48 6.44 -1.05
CA ASN A 50 -5.02 6.10 -2.40
C ASN A 50 -3.49 6.17 -2.55
N HIS A 51 -2.73 6.13 -1.45
CA HIS A 51 -1.28 6.32 -1.43
C HIS A 51 -0.55 5.46 -2.48
N GLU A 52 -0.91 4.19 -2.61
CA GLU A 52 -0.29 3.27 -3.57
C GLU A 52 -0.61 3.58 -5.04
N LEU A 53 -1.81 4.08 -5.33
CA LEU A 53 -2.19 4.51 -6.68
C LEU A 53 -1.42 5.78 -7.06
N LEU A 54 -1.37 6.76 -6.16
CA LEU A 54 -0.65 8.01 -6.36
C LEU A 54 0.86 7.79 -6.52
N ARG A 55 1.43 6.87 -5.74
CA ARG A 55 2.84 6.48 -5.85
C ARG A 55 3.16 5.89 -7.23
N LYS A 56 2.29 5.03 -7.76
CA LYS A 56 2.45 4.45 -9.10
C LYS A 56 2.36 5.51 -10.19
N HIS A 57 1.35 6.36 -10.17
CA HIS A 57 1.21 7.46 -11.13
C HIS A 57 2.44 8.38 -11.14
N LYS A 58 2.93 8.76 -9.96
CA LYS A 58 4.15 9.57 -9.84
C LYS A 58 5.38 8.86 -10.43
N THR A 59 5.47 7.54 -10.23
CA THR A 59 6.55 6.73 -10.81
C THR A 59 6.44 6.65 -12.34
N GLU A 60 5.25 6.41 -12.87
CA GLU A 60 4.97 6.37 -14.31
C GLU A 60 5.25 7.70 -14.98
N GLU A 61 4.83 8.82 -14.38
CA GLU A 61 5.16 10.17 -14.87
C GLU A 61 6.67 10.44 -14.90
N LEU A 62 7.42 9.97 -13.90
CA LEU A 62 8.87 10.12 -13.87
C LEU A 62 9.56 9.30 -14.96
N VAL A 63 9.07 8.08 -15.23
CA VAL A 63 9.57 7.23 -16.31
C VAL A 63 9.30 7.88 -17.67
N LEU A 64 8.07 8.32 -17.92
CA LEU A 64 7.67 8.99 -19.17
C LEU A 64 8.43 10.30 -19.42
N LYS A 65 8.81 11.03 -18.37
CA LYS A 65 9.63 12.24 -18.48
C LYS A 65 11.11 11.91 -18.74
N ALA A 66 11.58 10.75 -18.32
CA ALA A 66 12.97 10.32 -18.51
C ALA A 66 13.22 9.72 -19.92
N GLU A 67 12.24 9.03 -20.50
CA GLU A 67 12.35 8.42 -21.84
C GLU A 67 12.75 9.39 -22.98
N PRO A 68 12.10 10.55 -23.18
CA PRO A 68 12.48 11.48 -24.24
C PRO A 68 13.86 12.14 -24.01
N SER A 69 14.36 12.15 -22.77
CA SER A 69 15.70 12.67 -22.47
C SER A 69 16.83 11.69 -22.83
N LEU A 70 16.52 10.39 -22.89
CA LEU A 70 17.47 9.35 -23.26
C LEU A 70 17.58 9.22 -24.80
N GLU A 71 16.47 9.36 -25.52
CA GLU A 71 16.47 9.41 -27.00
C GLU A 71 17.16 10.67 -27.54
N ALA A 72 17.04 11.81 -26.84
CA ALA A 72 17.74 13.05 -27.23
C ALA A 72 19.26 13.01 -26.94
N ALA A 73 19.75 12.01 -26.21
CA ALA A 73 21.15 11.85 -25.82
C ALA A 73 21.91 10.77 -26.62
N LEU A 74 21.24 10.10 -27.58
CA LEU A 74 21.79 9.15 -28.54
C LEU A 74 21.89 9.79 -29.94
#